data_AF-A0A1Z5HAF1-F1
#
_entry.id   AF-A0A1Z5HAF1-F1
#
_cell.length_a   1.000
_cell.length_b   1.000
_cell.length_c   1.000
_cell.angle_alpha   90.00
_cell.angle_beta   90.00
_cell.angle_gamma   90.00
#
_symmetry.space_group_name_H-M   'P 1'
#
loop_
_entity.id
_entity.type
_entity.pdbx_description
1 polymer ?
#
loop_
_entity_poly.entity_id
_entity_poly.type
_entity_poly.pdbx_seq_one_letter_code
_entity_poly.pdbx_strand_id
1 'polypeptide(L)'
;MEYIIIDGGSTDNTLEIIKKYEGQIDYWVSEPDGGIYDAMNKGTGLATGEWVNFMNAGDWFMRNDTINSIFRNNIKSDLVYGDHEIRYSTLNKSVKAKSVLEIFKGMPFCHQSMLILNRLQLTNPYQYKKYKVAADF
;
A
#
# COMPACT_ATOMS: atom_id res chain seq x y z
N MET A 1 -9.92 5.77 9.75
CA MET A 1 -8.79 5.43 8.88
C MET A 1 -7.57 5.50 9.74
N GLU A 2 -6.66 4.55 9.58
CA GLU A 2 -5.43 4.46 10.37
C GLU A 2 -4.24 4.72 9.45
N TYR A 3 -3.25 5.45 9.94
CA TYR A 3 -1.99 5.72 9.27
C TYR A 3 -0.86 5.05 10.02
N ILE A 4 -0.27 4.01 9.41
CA ILE A 4 0.83 3.23 9.96
C ILE A 4 2.03 3.42 9.05
N ILE A 5 3.11 4.00 9.57
CA ILE A 5 4.34 4.25 8.83
C ILE A 5 5.43 3.30 9.33
N ILE A 6 5.90 2.41 8.46
CA ILE A 6 7.06 1.56 8.73
C ILE A 6 8.20 2.06 7.87
N ASP A 7 9.13 2.78 8.48
CA ASP A 7 10.33 3.29 7.83
C ASP A 7 11.48 2.30 7.97
N GLY A 8 12.13 1.96 6.86
CA GLY A 8 13.22 0.98 6.79
C GLY A 8 14.58 1.47 7.30
N GLY A 9 14.60 2.50 8.15
CA GLY A 9 15.82 3.14 8.65
C GLY A 9 16.37 4.19 7.69
N SER A 10 15.51 5.10 7.22
CA SER A 10 15.91 6.17 6.30
C SER A 10 17.00 7.07 6.89
N THR A 11 17.95 7.46 6.05
CA THR A 11 19.08 8.34 6.41
C THR A 11 18.94 9.78 5.90
N ASP A 12 17.81 10.08 5.24
CA ASP A 12 17.46 11.41 4.77
C ASP A 12 16.49 12.10 5.77
N ASN A 13 15.80 13.15 5.32
CA ASN A 13 14.90 13.92 6.16
C ASN A 13 13.54 13.23 6.43
N THR A 14 13.37 11.96 6.07
CA THR A 14 12.12 11.20 6.27
C THR A 14 11.65 11.23 7.72
N LEU A 15 12.56 11.04 8.68
CA LEU A 15 12.26 11.07 10.12
C LEU A 15 11.76 12.44 10.60
N GLU A 16 12.31 13.53 10.06
CA GLU A 16 11.87 14.89 10.39
C GLU A 16 10.45 15.14 9.89
N ILE A 17 10.14 14.63 8.69
CA ILE A 17 8.80 14.71 8.10
C ILE A 17 7.80 13.90 8.92
N ILE A 18 8.13 12.65 9.29
CA ILE A 18 7.27 11.81 10.13
C ILE A 18 6.95 12.52 11.45
N LYS A 19 7.97 13.01 12.16
CA LYS A 19 7.79 13.74 13.43
C LYS A 19 6.93 15.00 13.29
N LYS A 20 7.06 15.72 12.18
CA LYS A 20 6.21 16.90 11.89
C LYS A 20 4.72 16.54 11.83
N TYR A 21 4.37 15.33 11.41
CA TYR A 21 2.99 14.85 11.28
C TYR A 21 2.59 13.83 12.35
N GLU A 22 3.38 13.65 13.41
CA GLU A 22 3.15 12.62 14.44
C GLU A 22 1.75 12.68 15.06
N GLY A 23 1.18 13.89 15.25
CA GLY A 23 -0.20 14.05 15.72
C GLY A 23 -1.31 13.61 14.75
N GLN A 24 -0.96 13.23 13.52
CA GLN A 24 -1.86 12.71 12.48
C GLN A 24 -1.54 11.25 12.10
N ILE A 25 -0.53 10.65 12.73
CA ILE A 25 -0.06 9.29 12.43
C ILE A 25 -0.40 8.41 13.63
N ASP A 26 -1.14 7.34 13.41
CA ASP A 26 -1.59 6.44 14.48
C ASP A 26 -0.44 5.57 15.01
N TYR A 27 0.50 5.19 14.14
CA TYR A 27 1.71 4.47 14.51
C TYR A 27 2.84 4.76 13.54
N TRP A 28 4.06 4.91 14.07
CA TRP A 28 5.26 4.86 13.23
C TRP A 28 6.44 4.22 13.94
N VAL A 29 7.32 3.59 13.14
CA VAL A 29 8.61 3.09 13.59
C VAL A 29 9.64 3.29 12.49
N SER A 30 10.89 3.52 12.87
CA SER A 30 12.04 3.58 11.95
C SER A 30 13.10 2.60 12.43
N GLU A 31 13.32 1.55 11.65
CA GLU A 31 14.29 0.50 11.93
C GLU A 31 14.73 -0.19 10.63
N PRO A 32 15.96 -0.70 10.55
CA PRO A 32 16.38 -1.48 9.39
C PRO A 32 15.41 -2.64 9.10
N ASP A 33 15.02 -2.80 7.85
CA ASP A 33 14.09 -3.84 7.41
C ASP A 33 14.68 -4.75 6.31
N GLY A 34 13.96 -5.83 6.00
CA GLY A 34 14.28 -6.74 4.90
C GLY A 34 13.87 -6.22 3.51
N GLY A 35 13.48 -4.95 3.39
CA GLY A 35 12.87 -4.32 2.22
C GLY A 35 11.37 -4.07 2.38
N ILE A 36 10.76 -3.43 1.35
CA ILE A 36 9.38 -2.92 1.39
C ILE A 36 8.34 -3.94 1.84
N TYR A 37 8.49 -5.22 1.47
CA TYR A 37 7.52 -6.25 1.82
C TYR A 37 7.63 -6.72 3.27
N ASP A 38 8.81 -6.60 3.89
CA ASP A 38 8.98 -6.79 5.34
C ASP A 38 8.24 -5.67 6.08
N ALA A 39 8.42 -4.42 5.64
CA ALA A 39 7.68 -3.27 6.16
C ALA A 39 6.15 -3.42 6.01
N MET A 40 5.67 -3.83 4.83
CA MET A 40 4.25 -4.10 4.59
C MET A 40 3.69 -5.21 5.50
N ASN A 41 4.44 -6.30 5.70
CA ASN A 41 4.05 -7.38 6.61
C ASN A 41 3.98 -6.88 8.06
N LYS A 42 4.98 -6.11 8.53
CA LYS A 42 4.97 -5.50 9.87
C LYS A 42 3.76 -4.58 10.05
N GLY A 43 3.51 -3.70 9.08
CA GLY A 43 2.37 -2.78 9.10
C GLY A 43 1.02 -3.50 9.14
N THR A 44 0.88 -4.59 8.38
CA THR A 44 -0.32 -5.46 8.42
C THR A 44 -0.55 -6.03 9.82
N GLY A 45 0.51 -6.49 10.50
CA GLY A 45 0.42 -7.02 11.86
C GLY A 45 0.02 -6.00 12.93
N LEU A 46 0.21 -4.70 12.64
CA LEU A 46 -0.13 -3.59 13.53
C LEU A 46 -1.50 -2.97 13.22
N ALA A 47 -2.00 -3.14 11.99
CA ALA A 47 -3.27 -2.57 11.55
C ALA A 47 -4.46 -3.19 12.29
N THR A 48 -5.35 -2.34 12.80
CA THR A 48 -6.60 -2.79 13.46
C THR A 48 -7.80 -2.68 12.52
N GLY A 49 -7.68 -1.91 11.44
CA GLY A 49 -8.68 -1.81 10.38
C GLY A 49 -9.01 -3.13 9.69
N GLU A 50 -10.23 -3.22 9.17
CA GLU A 50 -10.72 -4.37 8.41
C GLU A 50 -10.07 -4.49 7.01
N TRP A 51 -9.69 -3.35 6.44
CA TRP A 51 -9.08 -3.23 5.11
C TRP A 51 -7.71 -2.58 5.22
N VAL A 52 -6.75 -3.08 4.45
CA VAL A 52 -5.40 -2.50 4.34
C VAL A 52 -5.12 -2.04 2.91
N ASN A 53 -4.38 -0.94 2.81
CA ASN A 53 -3.81 -0.41 1.58
C ASN A 53 -2.32 -0.17 1.84
N PHE A 54 -1.48 -0.50 0.87
CA PHE A 54 -0.05 -0.23 0.94
C PHE A 54 0.27 0.97 0.06
N MET A 55 0.50 2.11 0.68
CA MET A 55 0.88 3.34 -0.01
C MET A 55 2.36 3.61 0.22
N ASN A 56 3.15 3.74 -0.85
CA ASN A 56 4.56 4.11 -0.72
C ASN A 56 4.68 5.62 -0.50
N ALA A 57 5.81 6.07 0.08
CA ALA A 57 6.02 7.46 0.48
C ALA A 57 5.92 8.50 -0.66
N GLY A 58 6.09 8.07 -1.91
CA GLY A 58 5.98 8.92 -3.11
C GLY A 58 4.63 8.87 -3.81
N ASP A 59 3.69 8.05 -3.33
CA ASP A 59 2.41 7.78 -3.99
C ASP A 59 1.24 8.41 -3.22
N TRP A 60 0.12 8.66 -3.91
CA TRP A 60 -1.09 9.19 -3.29
C TRP A 60 -2.34 8.82 -4.10
N PHE A 61 -3.51 8.90 -3.45
CA PHE A 61 -4.79 8.76 -4.15
C PHE A 61 -5.09 9.97 -5.04
N MET A 62 -5.50 9.73 -6.28
CA MET A 62 -5.78 10.78 -7.26
C MET A 62 -6.82 11.81 -6.79
N ARG A 63 -7.80 11.38 -5.99
CA ARG A 63 -8.81 12.25 -5.39
C ARG A 63 -8.82 12.11 -3.88
N ASN A 64 -9.08 13.23 -3.19
CA ASN A 64 -9.23 13.26 -1.73
C ASN A 64 -10.42 12.42 -1.23
N ASP A 65 -11.42 12.17 -2.08
CA ASP A 65 -12.60 11.38 -1.74
C ASP A 65 -12.52 9.91 -2.16
N THR A 66 -11.38 9.44 -2.69
CA THR A 66 -11.22 8.08 -3.24
C THR A 66 -11.70 7.01 -2.26
N ILE A 67 -11.13 7.00 -1.05
CA ILE A 67 -11.48 6.01 -0.02
C ILE A 67 -12.96 6.10 0.34
N ASN A 68 -13.47 7.30 0.63
CA ASN A 68 -14.89 7.50 0.95
C ASN A 68 -15.78 6.99 -0.19
N SER A 69 -15.42 7.25 -1.45
CA SER A 69 -16.21 6.83 -2.62
C SER A 69 -16.27 5.31 -2.79
N ILE A 70 -15.19 4.60 -2.44
CA ILE A 70 -15.13 3.13 -2.47
C ILE A 70 -16.09 2.54 -1.43
N PHE A 71 -16.07 3.08 -0.20
CA PHE A 71 -16.86 2.57 0.92
C PHE A 71 -18.27 3.18 1.06
N ARG A 72 -18.71 4.05 0.13
CA ARG A 72 -20.09 4.58 0.10
C ARG A 72 -21.14 3.47 0.00
N ASN A 73 -20.81 2.39 -0.70
CA ASN A 73 -21.65 1.22 -0.83
C ASN A 73 -21.05 0.06 -0.04
N ASN A 74 -21.90 -0.86 0.42
CA ASN A 74 -21.43 -2.06 1.10
C ASN A 74 -20.63 -2.94 0.12
N ILE A 75 -19.35 -3.16 0.43
CA ILE A 75 -18.43 -3.95 -0.39
C ILE A 75 -18.57 -5.41 0.01
N LYS A 76 -18.94 -6.28 -0.93
CA LYS A 76 -19.08 -7.73 -0.73
C LYS A 76 -17.92 -8.56 -1.31
N SER A 77 -16.82 -7.88 -1.63
CA SER A 77 -15.61 -8.49 -2.19
C SER A 77 -14.52 -8.54 -1.11
N ASP A 78 -13.53 -9.40 -1.31
CA ASP A 78 -12.35 -9.50 -0.44
C ASP A 78 -11.21 -8.55 -0.86
N LEU A 79 -11.30 -8.05 -2.09
CA LEU A 79 -10.30 -7.26 -2.78
C LEU A 79 -11.01 -6.17 -3.61
N VAL A 80 -10.49 -4.95 -3.54
CA VAL A 80 -10.90 -3.83 -4.38
C VAL A 80 -9.63 -3.26 -5.02
N TYR A 81 -9.66 -3.02 -6.31
CA TYR A 81 -8.52 -2.43 -7.01
C TYR A 81 -8.99 -1.51 -8.13
N GLY A 82 -8.11 -0.61 -8.57
CA GLY A 82 -8.46 0.37 -9.60
C GLY A 82 -7.30 0.78 -10.49
N ASP A 83 -7.64 1.64 -11.44
CA ASP A 83 -6.70 2.30 -12.34
C ASP A 83 -5.66 3.10 -11.55
N HIS A 84 -4.49 3.30 -12.14
CA HIS A 84 -3.45 4.17 -11.58
C HIS A 84 -2.84 5.06 -12.67
N GLU A 85 -2.18 6.13 -12.24
CA GLU A 85 -1.41 7.01 -13.10
C GLU A 85 0.06 6.96 -12.69
N ILE A 86 0.93 6.67 -13.65
CA ILE A 86 2.37 6.76 -13.46
C ILE A 86 2.81 8.16 -13.89
N ARG A 87 3.44 8.89 -12.97
CA ARG A 87 3.94 10.25 -13.21
C ARG A 87 5.45 10.22 -13.39
N TYR A 88 5.90 10.46 -14.61
CA TYR A 88 7.31 10.69 -14.92
C TYR A 88 7.61 12.19 -14.93
N SER A 89 8.89 12.56 -14.99
CA SER A 89 9.32 13.97 -15.01
C SER A 89 8.75 14.78 -16.17
N THR A 90 8.44 14.14 -17.30
CA THR A 90 7.99 14.80 -18.54
C THR A 90 6.63 14.34 -19.04
N LEU A 91 6.07 13.26 -18.50
CA LEU A 91 4.79 12.71 -18.96
C LEU A 91 4.06 11.95 -17.87
N ASN A 92 2.74 11.90 -17.99
CA ASN A 92 1.88 11.04 -17.19
C ASN A 92 1.30 9.94 -18.06
N LYS A 93 1.21 8.73 -17.49
CA LYS A 93 0.65 7.56 -18.15
C LYS A 93 -0.45 6.97 -17.29
N SER A 94 -1.70 7.05 -17.75
CA SER A 94 -2.81 6.32 -17.12
C SER A 94 -2.75 4.84 -17.51
N VAL A 95 -2.90 3.96 -16.53
CA VAL A 95 -2.89 2.51 -16.70
C VAL A 95 -4.22 1.96 -16.18
N LYS A 96 -4.93 1.27 -17.07
CA LYS A 96 -6.19 0.60 -16.72
C LYS A 96 -5.92 -0.67 -15.96
N ALA A 97 -6.61 -0.85 -14.84
CA ALA A 97 -6.61 -2.11 -14.12
C ALA A 97 -7.21 -3.22 -15.00
N LYS A 98 -6.57 -4.39 -15.00
CA LYS A 98 -7.04 -5.58 -15.70
C LYS A 98 -7.77 -6.51 -14.74
N SER A 99 -8.44 -7.51 -15.29
CA SER A 99 -9.07 -8.53 -14.45
C SER A 99 -8.00 -9.28 -13.65
N VAL A 100 -8.28 -9.58 -12.37
CA VAL A 100 -7.43 -10.46 -11.55
C VAL A 100 -7.26 -11.84 -12.19
N LEU A 101 -8.21 -12.27 -13.03
CA LEU A 101 -8.10 -13.52 -13.79
C LEU A 101 -6.95 -13.50 -14.80
N GLU A 102 -6.40 -12.33 -15.13
CA GLU A 102 -5.28 -12.16 -16.05
C GLU A 102 -3.92 -12.06 -15.36
N ILE A 103 -3.84 -12.34 -14.05
CA ILE A 103 -2.61 -12.21 -13.27
C ILE A 103 -1.43 -13.00 -13.86
N PHE A 104 -1.70 -14.15 -14.49
CA PHE A 104 -0.67 -14.96 -15.16
C PHE A 104 0.01 -14.25 -16.34
N LYS A 105 -0.54 -13.14 -16.85
CA LYS A 105 0.02 -12.32 -17.93
C LYS A 105 0.91 -11.18 -17.40
N GLY A 106 1.07 -11.04 -16.09
CA GLY A 106 1.78 -9.94 -15.43
C GLY A 106 0.86 -9.13 -14.51
N MET A 107 1.41 -8.13 -13.81
CA MET A 107 0.68 -7.37 -12.79
C MET A 107 -0.59 -6.72 -13.38
N PRO A 108 -1.79 -7.09 -12.91
CA PRO A 108 -3.04 -6.56 -13.45
C PRO A 108 -3.36 -5.14 -12.95
N PHE A 109 -2.81 -4.74 -11.82
CA PHE A 109 -2.97 -3.43 -11.17
C PHE A 109 -1.77 -3.16 -10.26
N CYS A 110 -1.70 -1.94 -9.70
CA CYS A 110 -0.66 -1.53 -8.76
C CYS A 110 -1.15 -1.77 -7.32
N HIS A 111 -0.31 -2.23 -6.39
CA HIS A 111 -0.77 -2.47 -5.01
C HIS A 111 -1.24 -1.18 -4.30
N GLN A 112 -0.72 -0.02 -4.71
CA GLN A 112 -1.13 1.29 -4.20
C GLN A 112 -2.58 1.62 -4.57
N SER A 113 -3.07 1.07 -5.69
CA SER A 113 -4.46 1.21 -6.11
C SER A 113 -5.35 0.05 -5.63
N MET A 114 -4.88 -0.75 -4.67
CA MET A 114 -5.56 -1.92 -4.12
C MET A 114 -5.90 -1.75 -2.63
N LEU A 115 -7.08 -2.20 -2.23
CA LEU A 115 -7.43 -2.49 -0.84
C LEU A 115 -7.77 -3.98 -0.71
N ILE A 116 -7.24 -4.63 0.31
CA ILE A 116 -7.49 -6.04 0.63
C ILE A 116 -7.96 -6.17 2.07
N LEU A 117 -8.80 -7.16 2.36
CA LEU A 117 -9.15 -7.47 3.73
C LEU A 117 -7.90 -7.83 4.55
N ASN A 118 -7.72 -7.16 5.69
CA ASN A 118 -6.58 -7.32 6.58
C ASN A 118 -6.39 -8.80 6.98
N ARG A 119 -7.49 -9.50 7.30
CA ARG A 119 -7.48 -10.93 7.63
C ARG A 119 -6.82 -11.79 6.55
N LEU A 120 -6.98 -11.45 5.27
CA LEU A 120 -6.41 -12.22 4.17
C LEU A 120 -4.93 -11.93 3.99
N GLN A 121 -4.51 -10.67 4.16
CA GLN A 121 -3.11 -10.31 4.12
C GLN A 121 -2.33 -10.94 5.29
N LEU A 122 -2.93 -10.99 6.49
CA LEU A 122 -2.34 -11.66 7.66
C LEU A 122 -2.14 -13.16 7.44
N THR A 123 -3.10 -13.85 6.81
CA THR A 123 -2.97 -15.29 6.52
C THR A 123 -2.08 -15.58 5.31
N ASN A 124 -1.80 -14.58 4.48
CA ASN A 124 -0.99 -14.69 3.26
C ASN A 124 0.09 -13.60 3.20
N PRO A 125 1.03 -13.56 4.16
CA PRO A 125 2.06 -12.53 4.19
C PRO A 125 3.01 -12.67 3.00
N TYR A 126 3.59 -11.56 2.56
CA TYR A 126 4.56 -11.56 1.46
C TYR A 126 5.79 -12.39 1.82
N GLN A 127 6.23 -13.26 0.91
CA GLN A 127 7.42 -14.10 1.09
C GLN A 127 8.72 -13.32 0.80
N TYR A 128 8.93 -12.20 1.51
CA TYR A 128 9.99 -11.22 1.21
C TYR A 128 11.42 -11.79 1.27
N LYS A 129 11.66 -12.84 2.07
CA LYS A 129 12.95 -13.54 2.13
C LYS A 129 13.26 -14.32 0.85
N LYS A 130 12.22 -14.74 0.11
CA LYS A 130 12.33 -15.47 -1.16
C LYS A 130 12.24 -14.54 -2.36
N TYR A 131 11.34 -13.57 -2.31
CA TYR A 131 11.09 -12.60 -3.37
C TYR A 131 11.39 -11.19 -2.85
N LYS A 132 12.55 -10.65 -3.23
CA LYS A 132 12.96 -9.29 -2.84
C LYS A 132 12.28 -8.20 -3.69
N VAL A 133 11.86 -8.57 -4.90
CA VAL A 133 11.20 -7.70 -5.88
C VAL A 133 9.98 -8.45 -6.40
N ALA A 134 8.88 -7.73 -6.64
CA ALA A 134 7.61 -8.27 -7.13
C ALA A 134 7.03 -9.38 -6.23
N ALA A 135 7.18 -9.28 -4.91
CA ALA A 135 6.54 -10.21 -3.97
C ALA A 135 5.02 -10.00 -3.84
N ASP A 136 4.53 -8.87 -4.34
CA ASP A 136 3.13 -8.47 -4.49
C ASP A 136 2.50 -8.91 -5.81
N PHE A 137 3.24 -9.67 -6.64
CA PHE A 137 2.73 -10.37 -7.81
C PHE A 137 2.30 -11.79 -7.46
#